data_AF-A0AA97K299-F1
#
_entry.id   AF-A0AA97K299-F1
#
_cell.length_a   1.000
_cell.length_b   1.000
_cell.length_c   1.000
_cell.angle_alpha   90.00
_cell.angle_beta   90.00
_cell.angle_gamma   90.00
#
_symmetry.space_group_name_H-M   'P 1'
#
loop_
_entity.id
_entity.type
_entity.pdbx_description
1 polymer ?
#
loop_
_entity_poly.entity_id
_entity_poly.type
_entity_poly.pdbx_seq_one_letter_code
_entity_poly.pdbx_strand_id
1 'polypeptide(L)'
;MGLRLKVYCCVAGCPGTYWLCQALVTLLSLCECFWAAPGPRGRPLDPRAEFDSIVNLARNLLSDTKSLFNHFKNRYPAEGEHKLETLPVLSMNAVELANIQVSGGLARLSSDLQCYQRHFEWLRKAAPLLRPMEHDLGTVHVRLERLLKRLEHLMAKLSLPRPNDPLPTLPAHGTHWSVVQAGHAIVHSFHLYLDWAARVLVLIRNKL
;
A
#
# COMPACT_ATOMS: atom_id res chain seq x y z
N MET A 1 -2.91 23.07 -28.46
CA MET A 1 -3.83 23.97 -29.19
C MET A 1 -4.92 24.41 -28.23
N GLY A 2 -5.11 25.71 -28.05
CA GLY A 2 -6.16 26.29 -27.19
C GLY A 2 -5.61 27.11 -26.03
N LEU A 3 -6.07 28.37 -25.92
CA LEU A 3 -5.79 29.37 -24.87
C LEU A 3 -4.53 30.26 -25.00
N ARG A 4 -4.05 30.56 -26.22
CA ARG A 4 -3.04 31.63 -26.45
C ARG A 4 -3.55 32.92 -27.11
N LEU A 5 -4.87 33.12 -27.20
CA LEU A 5 -5.45 34.36 -27.74
C LEU A 5 -6.66 34.81 -26.92
N LYS A 6 -6.42 35.45 -25.77
CA LYS A 6 -7.42 36.36 -25.17
C LYS A 6 -6.85 37.30 -24.10
N VAL A 7 -5.62 37.79 -24.29
CA VAL A 7 -5.06 38.88 -23.44
C VAL A 7 -4.52 40.04 -24.28
N TYR A 8 -4.81 40.08 -25.59
CA TYR A 8 -4.35 41.17 -26.47
C TYR A 8 -5.45 42.18 -26.87
N CYS A 9 -6.67 42.03 -26.36
CA CYS A 9 -7.76 42.98 -26.61
C CYS A 9 -8.32 43.52 -25.29
N CYS A 10 -7.59 44.43 -24.66
CA CYS A 10 -8.16 45.50 -23.84
C CYS A 10 -7.06 46.49 -23.41
N VAL A 11 -6.41 47.15 -24.37
CA VAL A 11 -5.72 48.42 -24.12
C VAL A 11 -6.05 49.37 -25.27
N ALA A 12 -7.33 49.75 -25.33
CA ALA A 12 -7.77 50.90 -26.10
C ALA A 12 -8.45 51.87 -25.12
N GLY A 13 -7.80 53.01 -24.88
CA GLY A 13 -8.44 54.19 -24.31
C GLY A 13 -8.48 54.32 -22.79
N CYS A 14 -7.34 54.57 -22.13
CA CYS A 14 -7.23 55.38 -20.91
C CYS A 14 -5.73 55.70 -20.64
N PRO A 15 -5.30 56.98 -20.58
CA PRO A 15 -3.88 57.34 -20.49
C PRO A 15 -3.24 57.15 -19.08
N GLY A 16 -3.95 56.56 -18.11
CA GLY A 16 -3.48 56.43 -16.71
C GLY A 16 -3.14 55.02 -16.24
N THR A 17 -3.47 53.96 -17.00
CA THR A 17 -3.37 52.56 -16.54
C THR A 17 -2.15 51.79 -17.08
N TYR A 18 -1.35 52.42 -17.95
CA TYR A 18 -0.20 51.80 -18.60
C TYR A 18 0.87 51.34 -17.60
N TRP A 19 1.17 52.16 -16.59
CA TRP A 19 2.18 51.87 -15.56
C TRP A 19 1.78 50.71 -14.64
N LEU A 20 0.49 50.58 -14.34
CA LEU A 20 -0.04 49.47 -13.53
C LEU A 20 0.02 48.15 -14.29
N CYS A 21 -0.35 48.15 -15.58
CA CYS A 21 -0.23 46.98 -16.44
C CYS A 21 1.24 46.56 -16.63
N GLN A 22 2.13 47.53 -16.82
CA GLN A 22 3.56 47.24 -17.01
C GLN A 22 4.22 46.77 -15.71
N ALA A 23 3.81 47.30 -14.56
CA ALA A 23 4.22 46.82 -13.24
C ALA A 23 3.69 45.42 -12.93
N LEU A 24 2.43 45.12 -13.29
CA LEU A 24 1.86 43.78 -13.13
C LEU A 24 2.56 42.76 -14.03
N VAL A 25 2.89 43.11 -15.27
CA VAL A 25 3.64 42.23 -16.19
C VAL A 25 5.06 41.99 -15.69
N THR A 26 5.76 42.99 -15.15
CA THR A 26 7.09 42.79 -14.55
C THR A 26 7.04 41.99 -13.26
N LEU A 27 6.03 42.19 -12.39
CA LEU A 27 5.81 41.37 -11.20
C LEU A 27 5.52 39.90 -11.55
N LEU A 28 4.67 39.66 -12.56
CA LEU A 28 4.37 38.30 -13.03
C LEU A 28 5.60 37.64 -13.66
N SER A 29 6.41 38.38 -14.41
CA SER A 29 7.65 37.87 -15.02
C SER A 29 8.74 37.56 -13.97
N LEU A 30 8.82 38.34 -12.88
CA LEU A 30 9.69 38.03 -11.73
C LEU A 30 9.17 36.83 -10.92
N CYS A 31 7.86 36.63 -10.85
CA CYS A 31 7.24 35.47 -10.20
C CYS A 31 7.54 34.15 -10.95
N GLU A 32 7.57 34.18 -12.28
CA GLU A 32 7.98 33.03 -13.10
C GLU A 32 9.44 32.62 -12.84
N CYS A 33 10.33 33.58 -12.54
CA CYS A 33 11.71 33.29 -12.12
C CYS A 33 11.80 32.66 -10.71
N PHE A 34 10.82 32.93 -9.83
CA PHE A 34 10.79 32.33 -8.50
C PHE A 34 10.33 30.86 -8.53
N TRP A 35 9.49 30.49 -9.49
CA TRP A 35 9.09 29.10 -9.75
C TRP A 35 10.09 28.31 -10.61
N ALA A 36 11.07 28.99 -11.20
CA ALA A 36 12.22 28.39 -11.89
C ALA A 36 13.38 28.02 -10.95
N ALA A 37 13.18 28.07 -9.62
CA ALA A 37 14.06 27.35 -8.72
C ALA A 37 13.93 25.86 -9.05
N PRO A 38 15.03 25.12 -9.28
CA PRO A 38 14.95 23.67 -9.35
C PRO A 38 14.47 23.23 -7.95
N GLY A 39 13.16 22.92 -7.85
CA GLY A 39 12.60 22.32 -6.66
C GLY A 39 13.50 21.18 -6.24
N PRO A 40 13.70 20.95 -4.92
CA PRO A 40 14.72 20.04 -4.43
C PRO A 40 14.60 18.73 -5.21
N ARG A 41 15.56 18.49 -6.11
CA ARG A 41 15.62 17.25 -6.89
C ARG A 41 15.62 16.17 -5.83
N GLY A 42 14.49 15.48 -5.69
CA GLY A 42 14.30 14.47 -4.67
C GLY A 42 15.52 13.57 -4.74
N ARG A 43 16.32 13.60 -3.67
CA ARG A 43 17.52 12.77 -3.55
C ARG A 43 17.12 11.38 -4.03
N PRO A 44 17.85 10.74 -4.97
CA PRO A 44 17.56 9.36 -5.34
C PRO A 44 17.51 8.57 -4.04
N LEU A 45 16.30 8.15 -3.63
CA LEU A 45 16.17 7.31 -2.45
C LEU A 45 16.94 6.04 -2.79
N ASP A 46 18.00 5.79 -2.02
CA ASP A 46 18.78 4.57 -2.11
C ASP A 46 17.80 3.39 -2.07
N PRO A 47 17.78 2.50 -3.09
CA PRO A 47 16.92 1.33 -3.10
C PRO A 47 17.00 0.55 -1.80
N ARG A 48 18.19 0.46 -1.17
CA ARG A 48 18.36 -0.21 0.12
C ARG A 48 17.57 0.44 1.25
N ALA A 49 17.54 1.78 1.31
CA ALA A 49 16.74 2.52 2.29
C ALA A 49 15.23 2.33 2.06
N GLU A 50 14.78 2.19 0.81
CA GLU A 50 13.38 1.85 0.51
C GLU A 50 13.04 0.43 0.99
N PHE A 51 13.92 -0.55 0.74
CA PHE A 51 13.77 -1.91 1.25
C PHE A 51 13.73 -1.95 2.78
N ASP A 52 14.64 -1.26 3.48
CA ASP A 52 14.63 -1.22 4.94
C ASP A 52 13.34 -0.60 5.48
N SER A 53 12.82 0.43 4.80
CA SER A 53 11.53 1.01 5.15
C SER A 53 10.37 0.03 4.97
N ILE A 54 10.36 -0.74 3.88
CA ILE A 54 9.35 -1.77 3.59
C ILE A 54 9.46 -2.92 4.62
N VAL A 55 10.67 -3.38 4.95
CA VAL A 55 10.93 -4.42 5.96
C VAL A 55 10.42 -3.97 7.33
N ASN A 56 10.74 -2.75 7.74
CA ASN A 56 10.27 -2.21 9.02
C ASN A 56 8.74 -2.10 9.07
N LEU A 57 8.12 -1.70 7.96
CA LEU A 57 6.66 -1.64 7.88
C LEU A 57 6.03 -3.03 7.95
N ALA A 58 6.61 -4.03 7.27
CA ALA A 58 6.17 -5.42 7.35
C ALA A 58 6.30 -6.00 8.77
N ARG A 59 7.40 -5.70 9.48
CA ARG A 59 7.59 -6.11 10.89
C ARG A 59 6.59 -5.44 11.84
N ASN A 60 6.32 -4.16 11.65
CA ASN A 60 5.31 -3.45 12.44
C ASN A 60 3.92 -4.06 12.19
N LEU A 61 3.58 -4.31 10.93
CA LEU A 61 2.33 -4.97 10.55
C LEU A 61 2.23 -6.40 11.12
N LEU A 62 3.33 -7.14 11.17
CA LEU A 62 3.40 -8.46 11.81
C LEU A 62 3.08 -8.37 13.31
N SER A 63 3.63 -7.36 14.00
CA SER A 63 3.34 -7.10 15.41
C SER A 63 1.86 -6.75 15.63
N ASP A 64 1.30 -5.86 14.82
CA ASP A 64 -0.11 -5.46 14.90
C ASP A 64 -1.04 -6.65 14.63
N THR A 65 -0.70 -7.48 13.63
CA THR A 65 -1.45 -8.70 13.31
C THR A 65 -1.36 -9.72 14.44
N LYS A 66 -0.21 -9.86 15.11
CA LYS A 66 -0.07 -10.73 16.28
C LYS A 66 -0.95 -10.27 17.44
N SER A 67 -1.03 -8.95 17.68
CA SER A 67 -1.94 -8.38 18.67
C SER A 67 -3.40 -8.71 18.35
N LEU A 68 -3.80 -8.46 17.10
CA LEU A 68 -5.14 -8.79 16.59
C LEU A 68 -5.45 -10.28 16.73
N PHE A 69 -4.50 -11.16 16.39
CA PHE A 69 -4.66 -12.61 16.52
C PHE A 69 -4.92 -13.04 17.97
N ASN A 70 -4.13 -12.54 18.91
CA ASN A 70 -4.32 -12.83 20.33
C ASN A 70 -5.66 -12.30 20.82
N HIS A 71 -6.06 -11.10 20.38
CA HIS A 71 -7.34 -10.51 20.74
C HIS A 71 -8.51 -11.35 20.19
N PHE A 72 -8.40 -11.86 18.96
CA PHE A 72 -9.36 -12.83 18.38
C PHE A 72 -9.47 -14.09 19.23
N LYS A 73 -8.34 -14.71 19.61
CA LYS A 73 -8.31 -15.92 20.45
C LYS A 73 -8.96 -15.71 21.81
N ASN A 74 -8.69 -14.56 22.43
CA ASN A 74 -9.24 -14.23 23.74
C ASN A 74 -10.75 -13.97 23.68
N ARG A 75 -11.22 -13.30 22.62
CA ARG A 75 -12.62 -12.89 22.51
C ARG A 75 -13.53 -13.98 21.96
N TYR A 76 -13.01 -14.77 21.04
CA TYR A 76 -13.70 -15.85 20.34
C TYR A 76 -12.84 -17.11 20.43
N PRO A 77 -12.88 -17.84 21.56
CA PRO A 77 -12.18 -19.10 21.67
C PRO A 77 -12.77 -20.05 20.62
N ALA A 78 -11.94 -20.43 19.66
CA ALA A 78 -12.31 -21.27 18.56
C ALA A 78 -11.60 -22.60 18.73
N GLU A 79 -12.37 -23.70 18.84
CA GLU A 79 -11.83 -25.05 18.83
C GLU A 79 -11.71 -25.53 17.37
N GLY A 80 -10.48 -25.86 16.96
CA GLY A 80 -10.17 -26.41 15.62
C GLY A 80 -9.45 -25.45 14.67
N GLU A 81 -8.83 -26.02 13.63
CA GLU A 81 -8.25 -25.24 12.54
C GLU A 81 -9.35 -24.73 11.60
N HIS A 82 -9.54 -23.41 11.53
CA HIS A 82 -10.42 -22.81 10.53
C HIS A 82 -9.63 -22.60 9.24
N LYS A 83 -10.04 -23.31 8.17
CA LYS A 83 -9.43 -23.20 6.83
C LYS A 83 -10.38 -22.44 5.91
N LEU A 84 -9.82 -21.49 5.17
CA LEU A 84 -10.49 -20.83 4.07
C LEU A 84 -9.75 -21.20 2.79
N GLU A 85 -10.46 -21.78 1.84
CA GLU A 85 -9.90 -22.22 0.55
C GLU A 85 -9.44 -21.04 -0.32
N THR A 86 -9.90 -19.82 -0.04
CA THR A 86 -9.53 -18.60 -0.78
C THR A 86 -8.21 -17.98 -0.34
N LEU A 87 -7.58 -18.49 0.72
CA LEU A 87 -6.31 -17.96 1.22
C LEU A 87 -5.14 -18.40 0.34
N PRO A 88 -4.11 -17.55 0.17
CA PRO A 88 -2.89 -17.95 -0.54
C PRO A 88 -2.24 -19.19 0.09
N VAL A 89 -1.87 -20.15 -0.74
CA VAL A 89 -1.16 -21.35 -0.27
C VAL A 89 0.29 -20.97 0.04
N LEU A 90 0.60 -20.91 1.34
CA LEU A 90 1.96 -20.64 1.81
C LEU A 90 2.77 -21.94 1.87
N SER A 91 3.50 -22.25 0.80
CA SER A 91 4.56 -23.26 0.84
C SER A 91 5.78 -22.69 1.57
N MET A 92 5.94 -22.97 2.87
CA MET A 92 7.10 -22.56 3.68
C MET A 92 8.37 -23.39 3.36
N ASN A 93 8.76 -23.43 2.10
CA ASN A 93 9.93 -24.19 1.67
C ASN A 93 11.22 -23.36 1.81
N ALA A 94 12.15 -23.81 2.66
CA ALA A 94 13.44 -23.15 2.87
C ALA A 94 14.34 -23.18 1.62
N VAL A 95 14.22 -24.22 0.79
CA VAL A 95 14.97 -24.36 -0.47
C VAL A 95 14.49 -23.33 -1.50
N GLU A 96 13.18 -23.12 -1.59
CA GLU A 96 12.61 -22.04 -2.41
C GLU A 96 13.07 -20.68 -1.90
N LEU A 97 13.04 -20.47 -0.57
CA LEU A 97 13.44 -19.20 0.04
C LEU A 97 14.89 -18.82 -0.28
N ALA A 98 15.83 -19.77 -0.24
CA ALA A 98 17.23 -19.53 -0.60
C ALA A 98 17.40 -19.15 -2.09
N ASN A 99 16.61 -19.79 -2.95
CA ASN A 99 16.67 -19.64 -4.40
C ASN A 99 15.73 -18.56 -4.97
N ILE A 100 15.07 -17.75 -4.11
CA ILE A 100 14.16 -16.69 -4.56
C ILE A 100 14.89 -15.71 -5.49
N GLN A 101 14.32 -15.54 -6.68
CA GLN A 101 14.69 -14.48 -7.62
C GLN A 101 14.07 -13.16 -7.15
N VAL A 102 14.79 -12.05 -7.28
CA VAL A 102 14.31 -10.72 -6.82
C VAL A 102 12.96 -10.37 -7.45
N SER A 103 12.84 -10.49 -8.76
CA SER A 103 11.61 -10.18 -9.50
C SER A 103 10.46 -11.13 -9.14
N GLY A 104 10.71 -12.43 -9.12
CA GLY A 104 9.70 -13.45 -8.78
C GLY A 104 9.22 -13.35 -7.33
N GLY A 105 10.14 -13.09 -6.40
CA GLY A 105 9.82 -12.89 -4.99
C GLY A 105 8.97 -11.65 -4.75
N LEU A 106 9.31 -10.51 -5.37
CA LEU A 106 8.52 -9.29 -5.27
C LEU A 106 7.14 -9.42 -5.94
N ALA A 107 7.06 -10.06 -7.10
CA ALA A 107 5.78 -10.30 -7.80
C ALA A 107 4.84 -11.17 -6.97
N ARG A 108 5.35 -12.30 -6.43
CA ARG A 108 4.59 -13.17 -5.53
C ARG A 108 4.14 -12.40 -4.28
N LEU A 109 5.07 -11.67 -3.66
CA LEU A 109 4.78 -10.94 -2.43
C LEU A 109 3.68 -9.88 -2.64
N SER A 110 3.69 -9.22 -3.79
CA SER A 110 2.66 -8.25 -4.19
C SER A 110 1.30 -8.91 -4.43
N SER A 111 1.26 -10.01 -5.21
CA SER A 111 0.02 -10.75 -5.50
C SER A 111 -0.63 -11.29 -4.21
N ASP A 112 0.15 -11.94 -3.36
CA ASP A 112 -0.33 -12.50 -2.09
C ASP A 112 -0.83 -11.40 -1.14
N LEU A 113 -0.12 -10.26 -1.02
CA LEU A 113 -0.57 -9.14 -0.19
C LEU A 113 -1.86 -8.49 -0.71
N GLN A 114 -2.05 -8.40 -2.03
CA GLN A 114 -3.30 -7.91 -2.63
C GLN A 114 -4.46 -8.89 -2.34
N CYS A 115 -4.18 -10.19 -2.37
CA CYS A 115 -5.15 -11.20 -1.95
C CYS A 115 -5.55 -11.01 -0.47
N TYR A 116 -4.59 -10.82 0.44
CA TYR A 116 -4.89 -10.52 1.84
C TYR A 116 -5.65 -9.20 2.02
N GLN A 117 -5.33 -8.16 1.23
CA GLN A 117 -6.05 -6.89 1.28
C GLN A 117 -7.55 -7.08 1.03
N ARG A 118 -7.92 -7.89 0.05
CA ARG A 118 -9.33 -8.22 -0.24
C ARG A 118 -10.02 -8.91 0.94
N HIS A 119 -9.32 -9.83 1.59
CA HIS A 119 -9.82 -10.52 2.79
C HIS A 119 -10.02 -9.57 3.97
N PHE A 120 -9.07 -8.65 4.21
CA PHE A 120 -9.21 -7.63 5.25
C PHE A 120 -10.28 -6.59 4.91
N GLU A 121 -10.46 -6.23 3.64
CA GLU A 121 -11.53 -5.34 3.20
C GLU A 121 -12.90 -5.99 3.43
N TRP A 122 -13.02 -7.29 3.15
CA TRP A 122 -14.22 -8.08 3.44
C TRP A 122 -14.49 -8.15 4.95
N LEU A 123 -13.49 -8.45 5.77
CA LEU A 123 -13.62 -8.44 7.23
C LEU A 123 -14.03 -7.06 7.75
N ARG A 124 -13.50 -5.98 7.16
CA ARG A 124 -13.85 -4.61 7.52
C ARG A 124 -15.30 -4.28 7.20
N LYS A 125 -15.84 -4.77 6.08
CA LYS A 125 -17.28 -4.65 5.76
C LYS A 125 -18.14 -5.41 6.77
N ALA A 126 -17.63 -6.51 7.30
CA ALA A 126 -18.26 -7.29 8.36
C ALA A 126 -17.88 -6.83 9.79
N ALA A 127 -17.13 -5.74 9.96
CA ALA A 127 -16.65 -5.28 11.27
C ALA A 127 -17.75 -5.00 12.30
N PRO A 128 -18.98 -4.56 11.93
CA PRO A 128 -20.06 -4.43 12.91
C PRO A 128 -20.46 -5.73 13.61
N LEU A 129 -20.15 -6.89 13.03
CA LEU A 129 -20.30 -8.21 13.63
C LEU A 129 -19.13 -8.55 14.57
N LEU A 130 -17.99 -7.90 14.38
CA LEU A 130 -16.75 -8.09 15.13
C LEU A 130 -16.39 -6.84 15.95
N ARG A 131 -17.37 -6.14 16.53
CA ARG A 131 -17.14 -4.83 17.21
C ARG A 131 -15.90 -4.78 18.13
N PRO A 132 -15.59 -5.82 18.94
CA PRO A 132 -14.39 -5.78 19.79
C PRO A 132 -13.06 -5.66 19.01
N MET A 133 -13.05 -6.11 17.75
CA MET A 133 -11.87 -6.18 16.87
C MET A 133 -11.79 -5.01 15.89
N GLU A 134 -12.83 -4.17 15.80
CA GLU A 134 -13.00 -3.22 14.71
C GLU A 134 -11.82 -2.24 14.59
N HIS A 135 -11.32 -1.75 15.72
CA HIS A 135 -10.16 -0.85 15.77
C HIS A 135 -8.87 -1.53 15.29
N ASP A 136 -8.61 -2.75 15.76
CA ASP A 136 -7.40 -3.51 15.41
C ASP A 136 -7.43 -3.92 13.93
N LEU A 137 -8.59 -4.34 13.42
CA LEU A 137 -8.82 -4.63 12.01
C LEU A 137 -8.55 -3.41 11.14
N GLY A 138 -9.04 -2.23 11.55
CA GLY A 138 -8.78 -0.98 10.84
C GLY A 138 -7.29 -0.62 10.82
N THR A 139 -6.61 -0.77 11.94
CA THR A 139 -5.17 -0.52 12.05
C THR A 139 -4.35 -1.44 11.13
N VAL A 140 -4.64 -2.74 11.14
CA VAL A 140 -3.97 -3.73 10.27
C VAL A 140 -4.26 -3.44 8.79
N HIS A 141 -5.51 -3.14 8.43
CA HIS A 141 -5.90 -2.81 7.05
C HIS A 141 -5.15 -1.59 6.51
N VAL A 142 -5.14 -0.47 7.23
CA VAL A 142 -4.46 0.76 6.79
C VAL A 142 -2.95 0.55 6.63
N ARG A 143 -2.34 -0.24 7.51
CA ARG A 143 -0.91 -0.56 7.44
C ARG A 143 -0.60 -1.50 6.29
N LEU A 144 -1.45 -2.49 6.01
CA LEU A 144 -1.36 -3.34 4.82
C LEU A 144 -1.44 -2.50 3.54
N GLU A 145 -2.39 -1.57 3.43
CA GLU A 145 -2.49 -0.67 2.27
C GLU A 145 -1.22 0.18 2.10
N ARG A 146 -0.64 0.65 3.21
CA ARG A 146 0.61 1.40 3.18
C ARG A 146 1.79 0.54 2.73
N LEU A 147 1.84 -0.74 3.15
CA LEU A 147 2.85 -1.70 2.70
C LEU A 147 2.76 -1.90 1.19
N LEU A 148 1.55 -2.20 0.70
CA LEU A 148 1.26 -2.44 -0.71
C LEU A 148 1.66 -1.25 -1.57
N LYS A 149 1.26 -0.03 -1.20
CA LYS A 149 1.63 1.18 -1.96
C LYS A 149 3.14 1.37 -2.07
N ARG A 150 3.89 1.11 -0.99
CA ARG A 150 5.37 1.20 -1.02
C ARG A 150 6.00 0.12 -1.87
N LEU A 151 5.46 -1.10 -1.81
CA LEU A 151 5.93 -2.21 -2.61
C LEU A 151 5.66 -1.98 -4.10
N GLU A 152 4.46 -1.52 -4.47
CA GLU A 152 4.10 -1.18 -5.85
C GLU A 152 5.00 -0.07 -6.41
N HIS A 153 5.29 0.96 -5.60
CA HIS A 153 6.22 2.02 -5.98
C HIS A 153 7.63 1.48 -6.23
N LEU A 154 8.13 0.60 -5.36
CA LEU A 154 9.43 -0.06 -5.53
C LEU A 154 9.44 -0.93 -6.80
N MET A 155 8.40 -1.73 -7.02
CA MET A 155 8.28 -2.58 -8.21
C MET A 155 8.24 -1.76 -9.51
N ALA A 156 7.53 -0.63 -9.50
CA ALA A 156 7.49 0.30 -10.64
C ALA A 156 8.87 0.89 -10.94
N LYS A 157 9.64 1.26 -9.92
CA LYS A 157 11.03 1.72 -10.09
C LYS A 157 11.96 0.64 -10.66
N LEU A 158 11.71 -0.62 -10.32
CA LEU A 158 12.45 -1.77 -10.83
C LEU A 158 11.92 -2.26 -12.19
N SER A 159 10.96 -1.56 -12.80
CA SER A 159 10.33 -1.92 -14.08
C SER A 159 9.73 -3.34 -14.07
N LEU A 160 9.24 -3.79 -12.91
CA LEU A 160 8.64 -5.11 -12.78
C LEU A 160 7.18 -5.11 -13.24
N PRO A 161 6.73 -6.15 -13.97
CA PRO A 161 5.34 -6.26 -14.37
C PRO A 161 4.44 -6.39 -13.14
N ARG A 162 3.29 -5.72 -13.19
CA ARG A 162 2.27 -5.85 -12.16
C ARG A 162 1.64 -7.25 -12.25
N PRO A 163 1.48 -7.96 -11.12
CA PRO A 163 0.70 -9.19 -11.09
C PRO A 163 -0.74 -8.90 -11.54
N ASN A 164 -1.26 -9.71 -12.47
CA ASN A 164 -2.64 -9.63 -12.99
C ASN A 164 -3.42 -10.90 -12.64
N ASP A 165 -3.17 -11.48 -11.47
CA ASP A 165 -3.86 -12.70 -11.07
C ASP A 165 -5.32 -12.39 -10.71
N PRO A 166 -6.28 -13.25 -11.10
CA PRO A 166 -7.67 -13.07 -10.72
C PRO A 166 -7.80 -13.15 -9.20
N LEU A 167 -8.21 -12.03 -8.61
CA LEU A 167 -8.39 -11.92 -7.16
C LEU A 167 -9.56 -12.80 -6.68
N PRO A 168 -9.50 -13.35 -5.46
CA PRO A 168 -10.54 -14.23 -4.94
C PRO A 168 -11.90 -13.51 -4.84
N THR A 169 -12.97 -14.25 -5.14
CA THR A 169 -14.34 -13.81 -4.91
C THR A 169 -14.76 -14.26 -3.52
N LEU A 170 -15.02 -13.31 -2.63
CA LEU A 170 -15.43 -13.57 -1.25
C LEU A 170 -16.96 -13.55 -1.14
N PRO A 171 -17.56 -14.36 -0.25
CA PRO A 171 -19.01 -14.42 -0.08
C PRO A 171 -19.57 -13.06 0.36
N ALA A 172 -20.67 -12.61 -0.23
CA ALA A 172 -21.26 -11.30 0.08
C ALA A 172 -21.86 -11.22 1.50
N HIS A 173 -22.33 -12.36 2.02
CA HIS A 173 -22.99 -12.46 3.32
C HIS A 173 -22.50 -13.70 4.06
N GLY A 174 -22.33 -13.56 5.36
CA GLY A 174 -22.04 -14.65 6.28
C GLY A 174 -22.81 -14.46 7.57
N THR A 175 -23.02 -15.55 8.30
CA THR A 175 -23.50 -15.46 9.68
C THR A 175 -22.40 -14.85 10.56
N HIS A 176 -22.76 -14.31 11.73
CA HIS A 176 -21.77 -13.81 12.69
C HIS A 176 -20.66 -14.85 12.97
N TRP A 177 -21.03 -16.11 13.15
CA TRP A 177 -20.06 -17.18 13.42
C TRP A 177 -19.17 -17.52 12.22
N SER A 178 -19.70 -17.55 10.99
CA SER A 178 -18.85 -17.78 9.81
C SER A 178 -17.83 -16.66 9.62
N VAL A 179 -18.21 -15.41 9.94
CA VAL A 179 -17.29 -14.25 9.90
C VAL A 179 -16.21 -14.37 10.98
N VAL A 180 -16.55 -14.85 12.18
CA VAL A 180 -15.57 -15.11 13.25
C VAL A 180 -14.58 -16.20 12.84
N GLN A 181 -15.05 -17.32 12.29
CA GLN A 181 -14.19 -18.42 11.83
C GLN A 181 -13.28 -17.96 10.67
N ALA A 182 -13.84 -17.22 9.72
CA ALA A 182 -13.06 -16.64 8.63
C ALA A 182 -12.02 -15.64 9.15
N GLY A 183 -12.38 -14.80 10.13
CA GLY A 183 -11.46 -13.88 10.80
C GLY A 183 -10.26 -14.58 11.41
N HIS A 184 -10.49 -15.68 12.15
CA HIS A 184 -9.42 -16.52 12.70
C HIS A 184 -8.50 -17.06 11.60
N ALA A 185 -9.07 -17.65 10.55
CA ALA A 185 -8.30 -18.21 9.43
C ALA A 185 -7.44 -17.14 8.72
N ILE A 186 -8.04 -15.99 8.40
CA ILE A 186 -7.37 -14.87 7.70
C ILE A 186 -6.24 -14.32 8.55
N VAL A 187 -6.51 -13.97 9.81
CA VAL A 187 -5.53 -13.32 10.69
C VAL A 187 -4.38 -14.26 11.01
N HIS A 188 -4.67 -15.54 11.27
CA HIS A 188 -3.65 -16.55 11.51
C HIS A 188 -2.76 -16.77 10.28
N SER A 189 -3.36 -17.00 9.11
CA SER A 189 -2.63 -17.20 7.86
C SER A 189 -1.79 -15.97 7.51
N PHE A 190 -2.35 -14.77 7.70
CA PHE A 190 -1.64 -13.52 7.43
C PHE A 190 -0.45 -13.31 8.36
N HIS A 191 -0.57 -13.67 9.64
CA HIS A 191 0.54 -13.63 10.59
C HIS A 191 1.73 -14.51 10.12
N LEU A 192 1.45 -15.76 9.73
CA LEU A 192 2.47 -16.67 9.20
C LEU A 192 3.08 -16.15 7.90
N TYR A 193 2.25 -15.61 7.02
CA TYR A 193 2.69 -15.03 5.76
C TYR A 193 3.61 -13.82 5.99
N LEU A 194 3.29 -12.91 6.91
CA LEU A 194 4.12 -11.73 7.19
C LEU A 194 5.48 -12.10 7.79
N ASP A 195 5.55 -13.13 8.61
CA ASP A 195 6.82 -13.65 9.13
C ASP A 195 7.72 -14.18 7.99
N TRP A 196 7.12 -14.94 7.05
CA TRP A 196 7.81 -15.36 5.83
C TRP A 196 8.21 -14.16 4.97
N ALA A 197 7.30 -13.22 4.71
CA ALA A 197 7.51 -12.06 3.86
C ALA A 197 8.64 -11.15 4.38
N ALA A 198 8.72 -10.96 5.71
CA ALA A 198 9.82 -10.21 6.32
C ALA A 198 11.19 -10.86 6.05
N ARG A 199 11.27 -12.20 6.07
CA ARG A 199 12.50 -12.94 5.73
C ARG A 199 12.83 -12.82 4.24
N VAL A 200 11.84 -12.94 3.36
CA VAL A 200 12.00 -12.77 1.91
C VAL A 200 12.53 -11.38 1.57
N LEU A 201 11.93 -10.32 2.14
CA LEU A 201 12.34 -8.94 1.87
C LEU A 201 13.79 -8.67 2.29
N VAL A 202 14.23 -9.24 3.41
CA VAL A 202 15.64 -9.15 3.86
C VAL A 202 16.56 -9.88 2.90
N LEU A 203 16.18 -11.07 2.42
CA LEU A 203 16.99 -11.82 1.45
C LEU A 203 17.09 -11.09 0.11
N ILE A 204 15.99 -10.53 -0.38
CA ILE A 204 15.96 -9.75 -1.62
C ILE A 204 16.87 -8.52 -1.49
N ARG A 205 16.77 -7.78 -0.38
CA ARG A 205 17.64 -6.64 -0.10
C ARG A 205 19.12 -7.03 -0.12
N ASN A 206 19.48 -8.20 0.43
CA ASN A 206 20.87 -8.66 0.46
C ASN A 206 21.40 -9.09 -0.92
N LYS A 207 20.52 -9.35 -1.89
CA LYS A 207 20.88 -9.69 -3.29
C LYS A 207 21.03 -8.45 -4.19
N LEU A 208 20.74 -7.25 -3.68
CA LEU A 208 20.85 -5.96 -4.38
C LEU A 208 22.08 -5.16 -3.93
#